data_AF-A0A836KDX8-F1
#
_entry.id   AF-A0A836KDX8-F1
#
_cell.length_a   1.000
_cell.length_b   1.000
_cell.length_c   1.000
_cell.angle_alpha   90.00
_cell.angle_beta   90.00
_cell.angle_gamma   90.00
#
_symmetry.space_group_name_H-M   'P 1'
#
loop_
_entity.id
_entity.type
_entity.pdbx_description
1 polymer ?
#
loop_
_entity_poly.entity_id
_entity_poly.type
_entity_poly.pdbx_seq_one_letter_code
_entity_poly.pdbx_strand_id
1 'polypeptide(L)'
;MSHSSKPEYSLVDQQEHADAVDFAVARTPQVAGSVTRPWHYGLCVTCTEMDSCLECYFCSVCQLSRQYNMFYHSKPELHLPVCLLVAGLNMAGVPSTFVLEYVMRFDIRRRYGIEGNLVSDCCVSWLCWPCAVQQQFLEMTSLGLCPGMSMCCVDPATPETPVML
;
A
#
# COMPACT_ATOMS: atom_id res chain seq x y z
N MET A 1 -51.74 -15.94 -27.74
CA MET A 1 -51.01 -14.71 -28.11
C MET A 1 -50.89 -13.88 -26.84
N SER A 2 -49.75 -13.98 -26.15
CA SER A 2 -49.51 -13.31 -24.86
C SER A 2 -48.56 -12.14 -25.10
N HIS A 3 -49.03 -10.92 -24.86
CA HIS A 3 -48.21 -9.71 -24.87
C HIS A 3 -47.33 -9.72 -23.61
N SER A 4 -46.01 -9.77 -23.80
CA SER A 4 -45.02 -9.59 -22.74
C SER A 4 -44.42 -8.20 -22.87
N SER A 5 -44.73 -7.33 -21.92
CA SER A 5 -44.17 -5.99 -21.75
C SER A 5 -42.77 -6.09 -21.16
N LYS A 6 -41.79 -5.44 -21.81
CA LYS A 6 -40.43 -5.25 -21.28
C LYS A 6 -40.42 -4.11 -20.26
N PRO A 7 -39.76 -4.25 -19.10
CA PRO A 7 -39.41 -3.10 -18.29
C PRO A 7 -38.08 -2.50 -18.77
N GLU A 8 -38.15 -1.20 -19.00
CA GLU A 8 -37.08 -0.27 -19.32
C GLU A 8 -36.22 -0.06 -18.05
N TYR A 9 -34.98 -0.54 -18.07
CA TYR A 9 -34.03 -0.36 -16.97
C TYR A 9 -33.44 1.06 -17.08
N SER A 10 -33.75 1.86 -16.06
CA SER A 10 -33.51 3.29 -15.99
C SER A 10 -32.05 3.61 -15.67
N LEU A 11 -31.47 4.53 -16.45
CA LEU A 11 -30.15 5.16 -16.29
C LEU A 11 -30.13 6.13 -15.09
N VAL A 12 -30.37 5.65 -13.88
CA VAL A 12 -30.43 6.48 -12.66
C VAL A 12 -29.64 5.85 -11.50
N ASP A 13 -28.44 5.32 -11.78
CA ASP A 13 -27.59 4.71 -10.73
C ASP A 13 -26.14 5.24 -10.72
N GLN A 14 -25.69 5.93 -11.78
CA GLN A 14 -24.29 6.40 -11.86
C GLN A 14 -24.04 7.77 -11.20
N GLN A 15 -25.07 8.60 -11.02
CA GLN A 15 -24.90 9.96 -10.48
C GLN A 15 -24.74 9.95 -8.95
N GLU A 16 -25.56 9.18 -8.23
CA GLU A 16 -25.51 9.12 -6.76
C GLU A 16 -24.21 8.50 -6.23
N HIS A 17 -23.60 7.59 -6.99
CA HIS A 17 -22.38 6.91 -6.57
C HIS A 17 -21.13 7.79 -6.67
N ALA A 18 -21.11 8.80 -7.55
CA ALA A 18 -20.01 9.76 -7.66
C ALA A 18 -20.04 10.78 -6.51
N ASP A 19 -21.24 11.28 -6.18
CA ASP A 19 -21.42 12.26 -5.11
C ASP A 19 -21.18 11.66 -3.70
N ALA A 20 -21.50 10.37 -3.51
CA ALA A 20 -21.19 9.65 -2.27
C ALA A 20 -19.68 9.45 -2.05
N VAL A 21 -18.92 9.26 -3.13
CA VAL A 21 -17.45 9.12 -3.05
C VAL A 21 -16.80 10.46 -2.73
N ASP A 22 -17.27 11.56 -3.34
CA ASP A 22 -16.71 12.89 -3.09
C ASP A 22 -16.98 13.37 -1.65
N PHE A 23 -18.16 13.05 -1.10
CA PHE A 23 -18.48 13.40 0.29
C PHE A 23 -17.72 12.54 1.32
N ALA A 24 -17.40 11.28 0.99
CA ALA A 24 -16.59 10.42 1.86
C ALA A 24 -15.11 10.88 1.91
N VAL A 25 -14.57 11.42 0.80
CA VAL A 25 -13.21 11.97 0.75
C VAL A 25 -13.11 13.27 1.56
N ALA A 26 -14.16 14.09 1.58
CA ALA A 26 -14.18 15.38 2.26
C ALA A 26 -14.32 15.30 3.80
N ARG A 27 -14.58 14.12 4.38
CA ARG A 27 -14.87 14.00 5.81
C ARG A 27 -14.12 12.86 6.48
N THR A 28 -12.79 12.90 6.42
CA THR A 28 -12.03 12.40 7.57
C THR A 28 -11.92 13.56 8.55
N PRO A 29 -12.57 13.51 9.72
CA PRO A 29 -12.17 14.41 10.79
C PRO A 29 -10.68 14.16 11.02
N GLN A 30 -9.86 15.19 10.82
CA GLN A 30 -8.55 15.22 11.44
C GLN A 30 -8.80 15.12 12.94
N VAL A 31 -8.61 13.92 13.49
CA VAL A 31 -8.66 13.69 14.93
C VAL A 31 -7.45 14.40 15.51
N ALA A 32 -7.64 15.68 15.81
CA ALA A 32 -6.80 16.44 16.70
C ALA A 32 -6.80 15.70 18.06
N GLY A 33 -5.72 14.98 18.35
CA GLY A 33 -5.50 14.32 19.63
C GLY A 33 -5.44 12.79 19.63
N SER A 34 -5.33 12.09 18.48
CA SER A 34 -4.90 10.69 18.54
C SER A 34 -3.41 10.65 18.89
N VAL A 35 -3.03 9.93 19.94
CA VAL A 35 -1.62 9.63 20.25
C VAL A 35 -1.03 8.94 19.03
N THR A 36 -0.34 9.69 18.17
CA THR A 36 0.38 9.13 17.04
C THR A 36 1.66 8.52 17.58
N ARG A 37 1.95 7.28 17.19
CA ARG A 37 3.19 6.61 17.58
C ARG A 37 4.25 6.81 16.49
N PRO A 38 5.55 6.76 16.83
CA PRO A 38 6.59 6.67 15.80
C PRO A 38 6.48 5.34 15.03
N TRP A 39 7.16 5.28 13.88
CA TRP A 39 7.41 4.02 13.17
C TRP A 39 8.03 2.99 14.13
N HIS A 40 7.58 1.73 14.09
CA HIS A 40 8.19 0.69 14.93
C HIS A 40 9.63 0.41 14.50
N TYR A 41 9.85 0.43 13.17
CA TYR A 41 11.16 0.22 12.58
C TYR A 41 11.78 1.55 12.16
N GLY A 42 13.06 1.74 12.46
CA GLY A 42 13.83 2.88 11.95
C GLY A 42 14.10 2.77 10.45
N LEU A 43 14.42 3.91 9.84
CA LEU A 43 14.98 3.95 8.48
C LEU A 43 16.34 3.23 8.47
N CYS A 44 16.61 2.46 7.42
CA CYS A 44 17.86 1.70 7.24
C CYS A 44 18.15 0.63 8.31
N VAL A 45 17.16 0.21 9.12
CA VAL A 45 17.30 -0.88 10.11
C VAL A 45 17.95 -2.13 9.51
N THR A 46 17.75 -2.36 8.21
CA THR A 46 18.19 -3.56 7.50
C THR A 46 19.35 -3.33 6.54
N CYS A 47 20.08 -2.21 6.58
CA CYS A 47 21.40 -2.18 5.93
C CYS A 47 22.36 -3.24 6.51
N THR A 48 21.99 -3.88 7.62
CA THR A 48 22.63 -5.04 8.25
C THR A 48 22.03 -6.40 7.82
N GLU A 49 20.79 -6.44 7.30
CA GLU A 49 20.07 -7.64 6.83
C GLU A 49 19.92 -7.56 5.30
N MET A 50 20.98 -7.97 4.58
CA MET A 50 21.17 -7.64 3.16
C MET A 50 20.05 -8.18 2.25
N ASP A 51 19.48 -9.35 2.52
CA ASP A 51 18.59 -10.03 1.56
C ASP A 51 17.24 -9.30 1.35
N SER A 52 16.65 -8.74 2.41
CA SER A 52 15.38 -7.99 2.29
C SER A 52 15.57 -6.61 1.66
N CYS A 53 16.70 -5.96 1.94
CA CYS A 53 17.06 -4.69 1.30
C CYS A 53 17.34 -4.84 -0.19
N LEU A 54 18.00 -5.94 -0.59
CA LEU A 54 18.30 -6.21 -1.98
C LEU A 54 17.02 -6.44 -2.79
N GLU A 55 16.04 -7.14 -2.24
CA GLU A 55 14.76 -7.31 -2.94
C GLU A 55 13.99 -5.98 -3.07
N CYS A 56 13.97 -5.18 -2.00
CA CYS A 56 13.41 -3.82 -2.02
C CYS A 56 14.22 -2.82 -2.87
N TYR A 57 15.43 -3.17 -3.30
CA TYR A 57 16.25 -2.37 -4.22
C TYR A 57 16.06 -2.84 -5.68
N PHE A 58 16.16 -4.14 -5.93
CA PHE A 58 16.19 -4.73 -7.27
C PHE A 58 14.81 -5.11 -7.84
N CYS A 59 13.83 -5.52 -7.02
CA CYS A 59 12.45 -5.85 -7.45
C CYS A 59 11.41 -5.01 -6.71
N SER A 60 11.71 -3.73 -6.65
CA SER A 60 11.09 -2.78 -5.75
C SER A 60 9.69 -2.34 -6.22
N VAL A 61 9.46 -2.35 -7.53
CA VAL A 61 8.12 -2.29 -8.14
C VAL A 61 7.27 -3.50 -7.75
N CYS A 62 7.86 -4.69 -7.77
CA CYS A 62 7.20 -5.95 -7.42
C CYS A 62 6.78 -5.93 -5.94
N GLN A 63 7.70 -5.48 -5.08
CA GLN A 63 7.48 -5.35 -3.65
C GLN A 63 6.38 -4.35 -3.32
N LEU A 64 6.41 -3.15 -3.90
CA LEU A 64 5.32 -2.19 -3.74
C LEU A 64 3.98 -2.72 -4.25
N SER A 65 3.98 -3.46 -5.35
CA SER A 65 2.77 -4.05 -5.88
C SER A 65 2.18 -5.13 -4.96
N ARG A 66 3.01 -5.88 -4.24
CA ARG A 66 2.58 -6.84 -3.20
C ARG A 66 2.04 -6.11 -1.98
N GLN A 67 2.75 -5.09 -1.51
CA GLN A 67 2.32 -4.23 -0.40
C GLN A 67 0.96 -3.58 -0.70
N TYR A 68 0.78 -3.06 -1.91
CA TYR A 68 -0.50 -2.53 -2.39
C TYR A 68 -1.61 -3.58 -2.30
N ASN A 69 -1.37 -4.79 -2.83
CA ASN A 69 -2.36 -5.86 -2.82
C ASN A 69 -2.73 -6.29 -1.40
N MET A 70 -1.74 -6.37 -0.51
CA MET A 70 -1.96 -6.72 0.88
C MET A 70 -2.70 -5.61 1.64
N PHE A 71 -2.37 -4.36 1.36
CA PHE A 71 -2.97 -3.21 2.06
C PHE A 71 -4.43 -2.96 1.66
N TYR A 72 -4.76 -3.04 0.36
CA TYR A 72 -6.10 -2.74 -0.15
C TYR A 72 -6.97 -3.98 -0.37
N HIS A 73 -6.40 -5.13 -0.72
CA HIS A 73 -7.14 -6.35 -1.01
C HIS A 73 -6.86 -7.51 -0.04
N SER A 74 -5.99 -7.33 0.95
CA SER A 74 -5.61 -8.35 1.93
C SER A 74 -5.11 -9.66 1.32
N LYS A 75 -4.43 -9.59 0.17
CA LYS A 75 -3.85 -10.74 -0.52
C LYS A 75 -2.32 -10.63 -0.59
N PRO A 76 -1.54 -11.63 -0.11
CA PRO A 76 -0.08 -11.63 -0.12
C PRO A 76 0.51 -12.05 -1.48
N GLU A 77 -0.12 -11.62 -2.57
CA GLU A 77 0.24 -11.99 -3.94
C GLU A 77 0.68 -10.78 -4.74
N LEU A 78 1.48 -11.01 -5.78
CA LEU A 78 1.87 -9.95 -6.70
C LEU A 78 0.65 -9.46 -7.49
N HIS A 79 0.27 -8.19 -7.31
CA HIS A 79 -0.80 -7.58 -8.09
C HIS A 79 -0.30 -7.16 -9.49
N LEU A 80 -0.22 -8.13 -10.40
CA LEU A 80 0.28 -7.96 -11.77
C LEU A 80 -0.18 -6.68 -12.48
N PRO A 81 -1.47 -6.26 -12.43
CA PRO A 81 -1.89 -5.03 -13.10
C PRO A 81 -1.17 -3.78 -12.58
N VAL A 82 -0.96 -3.68 -11.27
CA VAL A 82 -0.27 -2.53 -10.66
C VAL A 82 1.22 -2.63 -10.94
N CYS A 83 1.81 -3.83 -10.81
CA CYS A 83 3.22 -4.05 -11.11
C CYS A 83 3.56 -3.65 -12.56
N LEU A 84 2.77 -4.10 -13.54
CA LEU A 84 3.00 -3.79 -14.96
C LEU A 84 2.73 -2.32 -15.29
N LEU A 85 1.68 -1.72 -14.72
CA LEU A 85 1.38 -0.31 -14.90
C LEU A 85 2.53 0.56 -14.38
N VAL A 86 2.97 0.32 -13.15
CA VAL A 86 4.05 1.08 -12.52
C VAL A 86 5.35 0.87 -13.29
N ALA A 87 5.71 -0.37 -13.61
CA ALA A 87 6.91 -0.68 -14.40
C ALA A 87 6.88 0.01 -15.77
N GLY A 88 5.76 -0.07 -16.49
CA GLY A 88 5.59 0.57 -17.81
C GLY A 88 5.70 2.09 -17.75
N LEU A 89 5.09 2.73 -16.76
CA LEU A 89 5.19 4.17 -16.55
C LEU A 89 6.62 4.61 -16.19
N ASN A 90 7.32 3.83 -15.37
CA ASN A 90 8.73 4.08 -15.05
C ASN A 90 9.62 4.00 -16.29
N MET A 91 9.39 3.00 -17.14
CA MET A 91 10.10 2.87 -18.42
C MET A 91 9.79 4.02 -19.39
N ALA A 92 8.61 4.64 -19.28
CA ALA A 92 8.23 5.83 -20.02
C ALA A 92 8.79 7.15 -19.41
N GLY A 93 9.59 7.06 -18.34
CA GLY A 93 10.21 8.22 -17.67
C GLY A 93 9.32 8.92 -16.64
N VAL A 94 8.13 8.38 -16.35
CA VAL A 94 7.28 8.89 -15.27
C VAL A 94 7.71 8.23 -13.96
N PRO A 95 8.01 8.97 -12.87
CA PRO A 95 8.47 8.41 -11.60
C PRO A 95 7.33 7.73 -10.81
N SER A 96 6.59 6.83 -11.46
CA SER A 96 5.40 6.15 -10.93
C SER A 96 5.69 5.34 -9.67
N THR A 97 6.89 4.79 -9.57
CA THR A 97 7.34 4.01 -8.41
C THR A 97 7.51 4.87 -7.16
N PHE A 98 8.06 6.07 -7.31
CA PHE A 98 8.13 7.05 -6.23
C PHE A 98 6.71 7.48 -5.81
N VAL A 99 5.85 7.77 -6.79
CA VAL A 99 4.47 8.18 -6.51
C VAL A 99 3.70 7.11 -5.75
N LEU A 100 3.79 5.84 -6.18
CA LEU A 100 3.10 4.74 -5.51
C LEU A 100 3.64 4.53 -4.09
N GLU A 101 4.96 4.56 -3.90
CA GLU A 101 5.55 4.42 -2.56
C GLU A 101 5.13 5.54 -1.62
N TYR A 102 5.16 6.79 -2.09
CA TYR A 102 4.75 7.95 -1.32
C TYR A 102 3.27 7.86 -0.90
N VAL A 103 2.38 7.49 -1.83
CA VAL A 103 0.95 7.31 -1.54
C VAL A 103 0.73 6.18 -0.53
N MET A 104 1.39 5.04 -0.73
CA MET A 104 1.33 3.91 0.21
C MET A 104 1.84 4.31 1.59
N ARG A 105 2.96 5.04 1.67
CA ARG A 105 3.52 5.54 2.92
C ARG A 105 2.53 6.40 3.68
N PHE A 106 1.92 7.35 2.97
CA PHE A 106 0.92 8.25 3.53
C PHE A 106 -0.28 7.48 4.07
N ASP A 107 -0.82 6.54 3.28
CA ASP A 107 -1.97 5.74 3.68
C ASP A 107 -1.67 4.81 4.85
N ILE A 108 -0.48 4.20 4.88
CA ILE A 108 0.02 3.40 6.01
C ILE A 108 0.07 4.25 7.28
N ARG A 109 0.65 5.45 7.22
CA ARG A 109 0.69 6.34 8.40
C ARG A 109 -0.69 6.75 8.87
N ARG A 110 -1.56 7.11 7.94
CA ARG A 110 -2.94 7.51 8.23
C ARG A 110 -3.76 6.36 8.81
N ARG A 111 -3.59 5.14 8.31
CA ARG A 111 -4.34 3.95 8.75
C ARG A 111 -3.81 3.37 10.07
N TYR A 112 -2.51 3.40 10.29
CA TYR A 112 -1.87 2.83 11.49
C TYR A 112 -1.63 3.86 12.60
N GLY A 113 -1.99 5.13 12.38
CA GLY A 113 -1.82 6.20 13.38
C GLY A 113 -0.35 6.55 13.64
N ILE A 114 0.49 6.54 12.59
CA ILE A 114 1.93 6.79 12.71
C ILE A 114 2.21 8.30 12.53
N GLU A 115 3.05 8.84 13.41
CA GLU A 115 3.50 10.22 13.35
C GLU A 115 4.35 10.48 12.10
N GLY A 116 4.14 11.62 11.47
CA GLY A 116 4.97 12.07 10.34
C GLY A 116 4.33 13.23 9.59
N ASN A 117 5.09 13.83 8.69
CA ASN A 117 4.62 14.92 7.84
C ASN A 117 4.89 14.60 6.36
N LEU A 118 4.14 15.25 5.46
CA LEU A 118 4.22 15.03 4.02
C LEU A 118 5.61 15.33 3.44
N VAL A 119 6.29 16.33 3.98
CA VAL A 119 7.62 16.78 3.51
C VAL A 119 8.68 15.73 3.84
N SER A 120 8.67 15.23 5.07
CA SER A 120 9.56 14.19 5.56
C SER A 120 9.37 12.91 4.77
N ASP A 121 8.13 12.54 4.46
CA ASP A 121 7.85 11.40 3.59
C ASP A 121 8.44 11.61 2.20
N CYS A 122 8.19 12.76 1.57
CA CYS A 122 8.76 13.07 0.26
C CYS A 122 10.30 12.98 0.25
N CYS A 123 10.97 13.53 1.27
CA CYS A 123 12.42 13.46 1.40
C CYS A 123 12.91 12.01 1.59
N VAL A 124 12.23 11.23 2.43
CA VAL A 124 12.58 9.82 2.69
C VAL A 124 12.38 8.97 1.44
N SER A 125 11.24 9.14 0.78
CA SER A 125 10.86 8.52 -0.50
C SER A 125 11.84 8.87 -1.62
N TRP A 126 12.47 10.05 -1.60
CA TRP A 126 13.41 10.48 -2.64
C TRP A 126 14.86 10.07 -2.34
N LEU A 127 15.32 10.21 -1.10
CA LEU A 127 16.72 10.03 -0.72
C LEU A 127 17.06 8.58 -0.35
N CYS A 128 16.11 7.82 0.20
CA CYS A 128 16.31 6.45 0.67
C CYS A 128 15.07 5.61 0.36
N TRP A 129 14.60 5.70 -0.87
CA TRP A 129 13.44 4.96 -1.34
C TRP A 129 13.41 3.46 -0.97
N PRO A 130 14.46 2.64 -1.21
CA PRO A 130 14.43 1.22 -0.86
C PRO A 130 14.26 0.98 0.65
N CYS A 131 14.84 1.88 1.45
CA CYS A 131 14.75 1.88 2.91
C CYS A 131 13.32 2.18 3.36
N ALA A 132 12.64 3.08 2.66
CA ALA A 132 11.25 3.45 2.91
C ALA A 132 10.30 2.30 2.55
N VAL A 133 10.47 1.65 1.40
CA VAL A 133 9.70 0.46 0.98
C VAL A 133 9.85 -0.68 1.98
N GLN A 134 11.06 -0.92 2.49
CA GLN A 134 11.30 -1.94 3.51
C GLN A 134 10.67 -1.57 4.86
N GLN A 135 10.78 -0.30 5.28
CA GLN A 135 10.15 0.17 6.52
C GLN A 135 8.63 -0.05 6.47
N GLN A 136 7.99 0.24 5.34
CA GLN A 136 6.56 -0.06 5.11
C GLN A 136 6.28 -1.57 5.22
N PHE A 137 7.07 -2.40 4.55
CA PHE A 137 6.94 -3.86 4.58
C PHE A 137 7.00 -4.43 6.00
N LEU A 138 8.01 -4.01 6.78
CA LEU A 138 8.20 -4.48 8.16
C LEU A 138 7.05 -4.02 9.06
N GLU A 139 6.61 -2.77 8.88
CA GLU A 139 5.48 -2.23 9.62
C GLU A 139 4.20 -3.03 9.36
N MET A 140 3.90 -3.32 8.08
CA MET A 140 2.76 -4.17 7.71
C MET A 140 2.89 -5.58 8.30
N THR A 141 4.08 -6.18 8.24
CA THR A 141 4.36 -7.52 8.76
C THR A 141 4.19 -7.59 10.28
N SER A 142 4.62 -6.55 11.02
CA SER A 142 4.45 -6.47 12.47
C SER A 142 2.99 -6.42 12.91
N LEU A 143 2.10 -5.98 12.03
CA LEU A 143 0.66 -5.94 12.25
C LEU A 143 -0.04 -7.22 11.74
N GLY A 144 0.72 -8.26 11.38
CA GLY A 144 0.20 -9.51 10.84
C GLY A 144 -0.23 -9.43 9.37
N LEU A 145 0.06 -8.32 8.68
CA LEU A 145 -0.27 -8.10 7.27
C LEU A 145 0.95 -8.34 6.38
N CYS A 146 1.49 -9.56 6.37
CA CYS A 146 2.66 -9.91 5.58
C CYS A 146 2.35 -9.88 4.06
N PRO A 147 2.96 -8.98 3.26
CA PRO A 147 2.71 -8.88 1.81
C PRO A 147 3.34 -10.01 0.97
N GLY A 148 4.16 -10.87 1.59
CA GLY A 148 4.97 -11.88 0.93
C GLY A 148 6.27 -11.31 0.33
N MET A 149 7.28 -12.17 0.20
CA MET A 149 8.60 -11.85 -0.36
C MET A 149 8.92 -12.86 -1.46
N SER A 150 9.60 -12.43 -2.54
CA SER A 150 10.03 -13.33 -3.61
C SER A 150 11.35 -14.02 -3.29
N MET A 151 12.21 -13.44 -2.45
CA MET A 151 13.49 -14.03 -2.06
C MET A 151 13.43 -14.84 -0.76
N CYS A 152 12.38 -14.68 0.04
CA CYS A 152 12.06 -15.67 1.06
C CYS A 152 11.28 -16.77 0.34
N CYS A 153 11.92 -17.90 0.02
CA CYS A 153 11.27 -19.16 -0.37
C CYS A 153 10.43 -19.76 0.77
N VAL A 154 9.67 -18.91 1.45
CA VAL A 154 8.78 -19.20 2.55
C VAL A 154 7.42 -18.82 1.98
N ASP A 155 6.62 -19.83 1.65
CA ASP A 155 5.18 -19.63 1.47
C ASP A 155 4.69 -18.73 2.61
N PRO A 156 3.76 -17.78 2.37
CA PRO A 156 3.25 -16.93 3.42
C PRO A 156 2.69 -17.83 4.52
N ALA A 157 3.48 -18.07 5.56
CA ALA A 157 3.06 -18.88 6.68
C ALA A 157 1.90 -18.10 7.28
N THR A 158 0.71 -18.70 7.20
CA THR A 158 -0.39 -18.31 8.07
C THR A 158 0.22 -18.25 9.47
N PRO A 159 0.03 -17.14 10.23
CA PRO A 159 0.57 -17.06 11.57
C PRO A 159 -0.21 -18.05 12.44
N GLU A 160 0.25 -19.30 12.45
CA GLU A 160 -0.13 -20.31 13.44
C GLU A 160 0.60 -19.94 14.74
N THR A 161 0.18 -18.84 15.38
CA THR A 161 0.48 -18.31 16.73
C THR A 161 1.00 -16.86 16.75
N PRO A 162 0.47 -16.01 17.65
CA PRO A 162 0.97 -14.66 17.86
C PRO A 162 2.34 -14.70 18.52
N VAL A 163 3.33 -14.05 17.89
CA VAL A 163 4.62 -13.75 18.52
C VAL A 163 4.36 -12.73 19.63
N MET A 164 4.30 -13.20 20.86
CA MET A 164 4.46 -12.36 22.04
C MET A 164 5.96 -12.08 22.23
N LEU A 165 6.36 -10.82 22.03
CA LEU A 165 7.59 -10.23 22.56
C LEU A 165 7.23 -8.94 23.31
#